data_AF-X1MKB0-F1
#
_entry.id   AF-X1MKB0-F1
#
_cell.length_a   1.000
_cell.length_b   1.000
_cell.length_c   1.000
_cell.angle_alpha   90.00
_cell.angle_beta   90.00
_cell.angle_gamma   90.00
#
_symmetry.space_group_name_H-M   'P 1'
#
loop_
_entity.id
_entity.type
_entity.pdbx_description
1 polymer ?
#
loop_
_entity_poly.entity_id
_entity_poly.type
_entity_poly.pdbx_seq_one_letter_code
_entity_poly.pdbx_strand_id
1 'polypeptide(L)'
;PLFQRPYSWRKDNVKQLWYDLIATKDENDEFSHFFGSFVTMPIPSSASQVSKYTIIDGQQRIVTTYILLAAIRNRIIELESDSELKDEIDEKYLINKFDPLGKYKVVPTQADKSIFFKIIDELSPDLDDNHKITETYEYFQKELSKLNDLDGLILLKDTLLSKFSVVDITLENNDDPYLIFESLNATGTPLTQADLIRNYLFMRISEDNQQEVYNSIWFPMQQQLGDYLENFYQTLFSNGWEYSQF
;
A
#
# COMPACT_ATOMS: atom_id res chain seq x y z
N PRO A 1 8.91 -3.92 -0.60
CA PRO A 1 10.08 -4.71 -0.15
C PRO A 1 9.65 -5.95 0.63
N LEU A 2 10.53 -6.95 0.81
CA LEU A 2 10.18 -8.18 1.55
C LEU A 2 10.09 -7.99 3.07
N PHE A 3 10.67 -6.92 3.59
CA PHE A 3 10.47 -6.44 4.97
C PHE A 3 9.17 -5.64 5.16
N GLN A 4 8.27 -5.60 4.18
CA GLN A 4 6.98 -4.94 4.39
C GLN A 4 5.93 -5.93 4.83
N ARG A 5 5.07 -5.51 5.76
CA ARG A 5 3.94 -6.33 6.19
C ARG A 5 2.86 -6.36 5.11
N PRO A 6 2.07 -7.42 5.00
CA PRO A 6 0.90 -7.44 4.13
C PRO A 6 -0.10 -6.32 4.44
N TYR A 7 -1.05 -6.09 3.54
CA TYR A 7 -2.13 -5.14 3.77
C TYR A 7 -2.91 -5.49 5.04
N SER A 8 -3.07 -4.50 5.93
CA SER A 8 -3.48 -4.74 7.32
C SER A 8 -4.49 -3.74 7.85
N TRP A 9 -4.80 -2.67 7.10
CA TRP A 9 -5.87 -1.74 7.45
C TRP A 9 -7.18 -2.49 7.67
N ARG A 10 -7.87 -2.10 8.73
CA ARG A 10 -9.18 -2.64 9.10
C ARG A 10 -10.26 -1.73 8.54
N LYS A 11 -11.49 -2.24 8.53
CA LYS A 11 -12.69 -1.50 8.11
C LYS A 11 -12.79 -0.09 8.70
N ASP A 12 -12.40 0.11 9.95
CA ASP A 12 -12.45 1.42 10.60
C ASP A 12 -11.42 2.40 10.01
N ASN A 13 -10.24 1.93 9.60
CA ASN A 13 -9.25 2.77 8.91
C ASN A 13 -9.77 3.21 7.54
N VAL A 14 -10.37 2.28 6.79
CA VAL A 14 -10.93 2.54 5.45
C VAL A 14 -12.11 3.51 5.53
N LYS A 15 -13.00 3.30 6.51
CA LYS A 15 -14.10 4.21 6.82
C LYS A 15 -13.58 5.60 7.17
N GLN A 16 -12.57 5.70 8.04
CA GLN A 16 -11.99 6.98 8.44
C GLN A 16 -11.48 7.75 7.21
N LEU A 17 -10.69 7.10 6.34
CA LEU A 17 -10.25 7.70 5.08
C LEU A 17 -11.43 8.20 4.24
N TRP A 18 -12.49 7.39 4.11
CA TRP A 18 -13.69 7.81 3.38
C TRP A 18 -14.37 9.02 4.01
N TYR A 19 -14.55 9.03 5.33
CA TYR A 19 -15.13 10.17 6.05
C TYR A 19 -14.29 11.44 5.87
N ASP A 20 -12.98 11.33 6.02
CA ASP A 20 -12.05 12.45 5.83
C ASP A 20 -12.12 12.99 4.40
N LEU A 21 -12.25 12.11 3.41
CA LEU A 21 -12.37 12.49 2.01
C LEU A 21 -13.68 13.24 1.73
N ILE A 22 -14.81 12.74 2.23
CA ILE A 22 -16.11 13.41 2.07
C ILE A 22 -16.12 14.75 2.80
N ALA A 23 -15.60 14.82 4.03
CA ALA A 23 -15.50 16.07 4.77
C ALA A 23 -14.66 17.11 4.01
N THR A 24 -13.49 16.70 3.49
CA THR A 24 -12.60 17.58 2.71
C THR A 24 -13.23 18.04 1.40
N LYS A 25 -14.04 17.18 0.77
CA LYS A 25 -14.76 17.49 -0.47
C LYS A 25 -15.84 18.56 -0.26
N ASP A 26 -16.49 18.54 0.90
CA ASP A 26 -17.61 19.43 1.23
C ASP A 26 -17.16 20.75 1.89
N GLU A 27 -15.89 20.87 2.26
CA GLU A 27 -15.27 22.10 2.75
C GLU A 27 -14.76 23.01 1.60
N ASN A 28 -14.58 24.30 1.90
CA ASN A 28 -14.11 25.30 0.94
C ASN A 28 -12.70 24.99 0.41
N ASP A 29 -12.33 25.56 -0.74
CA ASP A 29 -11.09 25.26 -1.47
C ASP A 29 -9.77 25.50 -0.73
N GLU A 30 -9.78 26.20 0.40
CA GLU A 30 -8.57 26.46 1.21
C GLU A 30 -8.21 25.32 2.18
N PHE A 31 -9.11 24.35 2.40
CA PHE A 31 -8.85 23.27 3.34
C PHE A 31 -8.13 22.09 2.69
N SER A 32 -6.99 21.70 3.26
CA SER A 32 -6.28 20.47 2.93
C SER A 32 -6.27 19.51 4.12
N HIS A 33 -6.49 18.22 3.83
CA HIS A 33 -6.45 17.16 4.81
C HIS A 33 -5.02 16.59 4.91
N PHE A 34 -4.46 16.57 6.12
CA PHE A 34 -3.17 15.94 6.34
C PHE A 34 -3.29 14.41 6.36
N PHE A 35 -2.79 13.77 5.31
CA PHE A 35 -2.89 12.31 5.15
C PHE A 35 -1.70 11.54 5.73
N GLY A 36 -0.75 12.24 6.36
CA GLY A 36 0.41 11.63 7.00
C GLY A 36 1.71 11.79 6.20
N SER A 37 2.69 10.96 6.53
CA SER A 37 3.99 10.93 5.87
C SER A 37 4.16 9.69 4.98
N PHE A 38 5.00 9.86 3.96
CA PHE A 38 5.60 8.80 3.18
C PHE A 38 7.11 8.85 3.37
N VAL A 39 7.72 7.68 3.52
CA VAL A 39 9.17 7.54 3.50
C VAL A 39 9.52 6.73 2.27
N THR A 40 10.38 7.27 1.42
CA THR A 40 10.74 6.66 0.14
C THR A 40 12.25 6.56 0.02
N MET A 41 12.72 5.56 -0.72
CA MET A 41 14.13 5.36 -1.03
C MET A 41 14.26 5.16 -2.55
N PRO A 42 15.05 5.97 -3.26
CA PRO A 42 15.28 5.79 -4.69
C PRO A 42 15.89 4.41 -4.98
N ILE A 43 15.40 3.74 -6.03
CA ILE A 43 16.04 2.53 -6.57
C ILE A 43 16.97 3.00 -7.69
N PRO A 44 18.27 2.63 -7.67
CA PRO A 44 19.19 2.98 -8.74
C PRO A 44 18.65 2.54 -10.11
N SER A 45 18.47 3.50 -11.02
CA SER A 45 17.94 3.26 -12.36
C SER A 45 18.79 3.97 -13.41
N SER A 46 18.88 3.36 -14.60
CA SER A 46 19.52 4.00 -15.75
C SER A 46 18.75 5.25 -16.20
N ALA A 47 19.42 6.22 -16.81
CA ALA A 47 18.81 7.49 -17.23
C ALA A 47 17.63 7.35 -18.23
N SER A 48 17.52 6.21 -18.91
CA SER A 48 16.42 5.88 -19.84
C SER A 48 15.21 5.24 -19.18
N GLN A 49 15.27 4.93 -17.88
CA GLN A 49 14.19 4.28 -17.14
C GLN A 49 13.47 5.29 -16.25
N VAL A 50 12.18 5.06 -16.03
CA VAL A 50 11.39 5.82 -15.05
C VAL A 50 12.01 5.61 -13.67
N SER A 51 12.23 6.71 -12.93
CA SER A 51 12.72 6.65 -11.55
C SER A 51 11.76 5.83 -10.69
N LYS A 52 12.30 4.81 -10.01
CA LYS A 52 11.54 3.94 -9.12
C LYS A 52 11.90 4.25 -7.68
N TYR A 53 10.92 4.13 -6.80
CA TYR A 53 11.10 4.32 -5.38
C TYR A 53 10.60 3.10 -4.63
N THR A 54 11.40 2.66 -3.69
CA THR A 54 10.97 1.77 -2.63
C THR A 54 10.26 2.61 -1.58
N ILE A 55 9.01 2.27 -1.26
CA ILE A 55 8.30 2.86 -0.12
C ILE A 55 8.80 2.15 1.13
N ILE A 56 9.21 2.89 2.14
CA ILE A 56 9.65 2.39 3.45
C ILE A 56 8.50 2.49 4.45
N ASP A 57 7.82 3.64 4.48
CA ASP A 57 6.61 3.88 5.27
C ASP A 57 5.51 4.58 4.45
N GLY A 58 4.24 4.41 4.85
CA GLY A 58 3.06 4.89 4.13
C GLY A 58 2.43 3.84 3.19
N GLN A 59 2.98 2.63 3.15
CA GLN A 59 2.50 1.51 2.32
C GLN A 59 0.96 1.31 2.36
N GLN A 60 0.37 1.29 3.55
CA GLN A 60 -1.06 0.99 3.70
C GLN A 60 -1.93 2.12 3.12
N ARG A 61 -1.46 3.36 3.25
CA ARG A 61 -2.12 4.55 2.69
C ARG A 61 -2.11 4.50 1.18
N ILE A 62 -0.94 4.35 0.56
CA ILE A 62 -0.84 4.35 -0.91
C ILE A 62 -1.60 3.20 -1.55
N VAL A 63 -1.54 1.99 -0.97
CA VAL A 63 -2.31 0.85 -1.47
C VAL A 63 -3.81 1.14 -1.40
N THR A 64 -4.29 1.70 -0.29
CA THR A 64 -5.72 2.05 -0.14
C THR A 64 -6.14 3.16 -1.11
N THR A 65 -5.31 4.19 -1.30
CA THR A 65 -5.56 5.27 -2.28
C THR A 65 -5.68 4.71 -3.68
N TYR A 66 -4.81 3.77 -4.07
CA TYR A 66 -4.86 3.13 -5.38
C TYR A 66 -6.08 2.22 -5.56
N ILE A 67 -6.49 1.50 -4.51
CA ILE A 67 -7.75 0.73 -4.53
C ILE A 67 -8.94 1.67 -4.74
N LEU A 68 -8.96 2.82 -4.06
CA LEU A 68 -10.02 3.82 -4.23
C LEU A 68 -10.02 4.41 -5.65
N LEU A 69 -8.86 4.75 -6.21
CA LEU A 69 -8.75 5.23 -7.59
C LEU A 69 -9.27 4.20 -8.59
N ALA A 70 -8.94 2.91 -8.41
CA ALA A 70 -9.46 1.83 -9.25
C ALA A 70 -10.99 1.69 -9.11
N ALA A 71 -11.53 1.81 -7.90
CA ALA A 71 -12.97 1.79 -7.67
C ALA A 71 -13.70 2.98 -8.31
N ILE A 72 -13.12 4.19 -8.24
CA ILE A 72 -13.64 5.39 -8.93
C ILE A 72 -13.63 5.16 -10.45
N ARG A 73 -12.53 4.64 -11.00
CA ARG A 73 -12.39 4.31 -12.43
C ARG A 73 -13.46 3.32 -12.88
N ASN A 74 -13.70 2.26 -12.11
CA ASN A 74 -14.74 1.27 -12.45
C ASN A 74 -16.15 1.90 -12.36
N ARG A 75 -16.41 2.75 -11.36
CA ARG A 75 -17.70 3.45 -11.25
C ARG A 75 -17.95 4.41 -12.41
N ILE A 76 -16.91 5.09 -12.90
CA ILE A 76 -17.00 5.91 -14.12
C ILE A 76 -17.40 5.05 -15.32
N ILE A 77 -16.77 3.89 -15.50
CA ILE A 77 -17.09 2.95 -16.60
C ILE A 77 -18.53 2.45 -16.54
N GLU A 78 -19.05 2.19 -15.34
CA GLU A 78 -20.45 1.79 -15.14
C GLU A 78 -21.45 2.88 -15.56
N LEU A 79 -21.13 4.16 -15.31
CA LEU A 79 -21.99 5.28 -15.67
C LEU A 79 -21.83 5.69 -17.14
N GLU A 80 -20.59 5.68 -17.65
CA GLU A 80 -20.23 6.08 -19.00
C GLU A 80 -19.01 5.26 -19.47
N SER A 81 -19.27 4.17 -20.20
CA SER A 81 -18.23 3.21 -20.62
C SER A 81 -17.15 3.80 -21.50
N ASP A 82 -17.48 4.82 -22.30
CA ASP A 82 -16.59 5.48 -23.26
C ASP A 82 -15.93 6.76 -22.70
N SER A 83 -16.07 7.01 -21.39
CA SER A 83 -15.53 8.21 -20.76
C SER A 83 -14.00 8.25 -20.83
N GLU A 84 -13.43 9.35 -21.34
CA GLU A 84 -11.97 9.56 -21.39
C GLU A 84 -11.34 9.62 -19.98
N LEU A 85 -12.14 9.87 -18.94
CA LEU A 85 -11.70 9.90 -17.55
C LEU A 85 -11.18 8.56 -17.05
N LYS A 86 -11.69 7.44 -17.58
CA LYS A 86 -11.16 6.11 -17.21
C LYS A 86 -9.72 5.95 -17.69
N ASP A 87 -9.44 6.42 -18.91
CA ASP A 87 -8.12 6.33 -19.54
C ASP A 87 -7.17 7.33 -18.86
N GLU A 88 -7.68 8.50 -18.46
CA GLU A 88 -6.93 9.43 -17.63
C GLU A 88 -6.47 8.76 -16.32
N ILE A 89 -7.37 8.10 -15.58
CA ILE A 89 -7.03 7.47 -14.30
C ILE A 89 -6.02 6.33 -14.51
N ASP A 90 -6.25 5.49 -15.53
CA ASP A 90 -5.36 4.39 -15.84
C ASP A 90 -3.96 4.88 -16.21
N GLU A 91 -3.85 5.77 -17.20
CA GLU A 91 -2.55 6.18 -17.74
C GLU A 91 -1.78 7.14 -16.81
N LYS A 92 -2.48 8.01 -16.07
CA LYS A 92 -1.81 8.93 -15.13
C LYS A 92 -1.45 8.28 -13.81
N TYR A 93 -2.28 7.38 -13.28
CA TYR A 93 -2.12 6.93 -11.88
C TYR A 93 -1.94 5.42 -11.73
N LEU A 94 -2.72 4.58 -12.39
CA LEU A 94 -2.73 3.14 -12.08
C LEU A 94 -1.64 2.36 -12.83
N ILE A 95 -1.45 2.64 -14.13
CA ILE A 95 -0.58 1.86 -15.01
C ILE A 95 0.40 2.71 -15.84
N ASN A 96 1.51 2.09 -16.23
CA ASN A 96 2.45 2.54 -17.24
C ASN A 96 2.21 1.73 -18.53
N LYS A 97 1.34 2.24 -19.40
CA LYS A 97 0.93 1.57 -20.65
C LYS A 97 2.09 1.15 -21.56
N PHE A 98 3.22 1.85 -21.48
CA PHE A 98 4.40 1.63 -22.34
C PHE A 98 5.53 0.86 -21.67
N ASP A 99 5.35 0.39 -20.43
CA ASP A 99 6.33 -0.46 -19.73
C ASP A 99 5.67 -1.77 -19.28
N PRO A 100 5.66 -2.82 -20.12
CA PRO A 100 5.05 -4.10 -19.75
C PRO A 100 5.69 -4.77 -18.53
N LEU A 101 6.98 -4.51 -18.27
CA LEU A 101 7.71 -5.09 -17.12
C LEU A 101 7.44 -4.30 -15.82
N GLY A 102 7.12 -3.01 -15.94
CA GLY A 102 6.74 -2.10 -14.87
C GLY A 102 5.31 -1.58 -15.00
N LYS A 103 4.38 -2.44 -15.43
CA LYS A 103 3.00 -2.06 -15.80
C LYS A 103 2.29 -1.28 -14.70
N TYR A 104 2.45 -1.64 -13.43
CA TYR A 104 1.72 -1.00 -12.33
C TYR A 104 2.57 0.10 -11.68
N LYS A 105 1.97 1.26 -11.38
CA LYS A 105 2.68 2.35 -10.70
C LYS A 105 2.93 2.08 -9.22
N VAL A 106 2.11 1.22 -8.61
CA VAL A 106 2.29 0.71 -7.25
C VAL A 106 2.32 -0.80 -7.27
N VAL A 107 3.32 -1.36 -6.59
CA VAL A 107 3.49 -2.80 -6.44
C VAL A 107 3.47 -3.11 -4.94
N PRO A 108 2.40 -3.72 -4.40
CA PRO A 108 2.33 -4.05 -2.98
C PRO A 108 3.20 -5.26 -2.64
N THR A 109 3.11 -5.73 -1.39
CA THR A 109 3.86 -6.91 -0.93
C THR A 109 3.41 -8.18 -1.66
N GLN A 110 4.27 -9.21 -1.69
CA GLN A 110 4.00 -10.42 -2.47
C GLN A 110 2.67 -11.10 -2.12
N ALA A 111 2.25 -11.05 -0.85
CA ALA A 111 0.98 -11.61 -0.40
C ALA A 111 -0.24 -10.92 -1.05
N ASP A 112 -0.11 -9.63 -1.36
CA ASP A 112 -1.22 -8.77 -1.80
C ASP A 112 -1.27 -8.59 -3.34
N LYS A 113 -0.16 -8.87 -4.05
CA LYS A 113 0.01 -8.50 -5.46
C LYS A 113 -1.08 -9.05 -6.38
N SER A 114 -1.41 -10.33 -6.25
CA SER A 114 -2.35 -10.99 -7.16
C SER A 114 -3.74 -10.33 -7.08
N ILE A 115 -4.26 -10.13 -5.87
CA ILE A 115 -5.57 -9.51 -5.64
C ILE A 115 -5.56 -8.03 -6.04
N PHE A 116 -4.51 -7.30 -5.67
CA PHE A 116 -4.38 -5.89 -6.03
C PHE A 116 -4.33 -5.67 -7.55
N PHE A 117 -3.60 -6.52 -8.29
CA PHE A 117 -3.53 -6.43 -9.75
C PHE A 117 -4.85 -6.81 -10.43
N LYS A 118 -5.58 -7.81 -9.91
CA LYS A 118 -6.94 -8.12 -10.39
C LYS A 118 -7.86 -6.91 -10.32
N ILE A 119 -7.83 -6.15 -9.21
CA ILE A 119 -8.63 -4.91 -9.05
C ILE A 119 -8.26 -3.84 -10.08
N ILE A 120 -6.99 -3.74 -10.47
CA ILE A 120 -6.53 -2.78 -11.48
C ILE A 120 -6.87 -3.25 -12.90
N ASP A 121 -6.84 -4.56 -13.17
CA ASP A 121 -6.98 -5.09 -14.52
C ASP A 121 -8.42 -5.45 -14.92
N GLU A 122 -9.26 -5.81 -13.96
CA GLU A 122 -10.58 -6.39 -14.21
C GLU A 122 -11.69 -5.46 -13.69
N LEU A 123 -12.77 -5.32 -14.47
CA LEU A 123 -13.95 -4.55 -14.06
C LEU A 123 -14.78 -5.28 -13.00
N SER A 124 -14.80 -6.61 -13.09
CA SER A 124 -15.49 -7.51 -12.16
C SER A 124 -14.56 -8.65 -11.76
N PRO A 125 -13.56 -8.37 -10.92
CA PRO A 125 -12.57 -9.36 -10.52
C PRO A 125 -13.18 -10.47 -9.65
N ASP A 126 -12.74 -11.70 -9.86
CA ASP A 126 -12.98 -12.81 -8.94
C ASP A 126 -11.99 -12.73 -7.77
N LEU A 127 -12.48 -12.27 -6.62
CA LEU A 127 -11.68 -11.94 -5.44
C LEU A 127 -11.94 -12.92 -4.28
N ASP A 128 -10.91 -13.13 -3.45
CA ASP A 128 -11.07 -13.89 -2.21
C ASP A 128 -11.76 -13.01 -1.16
N ASP A 129 -12.99 -13.37 -0.79
CA ASP A 129 -13.81 -12.68 0.22
C ASP A 129 -13.13 -12.58 1.60
N ASN A 130 -12.15 -13.44 1.90
CA ASN A 130 -11.43 -13.42 3.18
C ASN A 130 -10.19 -12.50 3.17
N HIS A 131 -9.97 -11.74 2.09
CA HIS A 131 -8.82 -10.86 1.97
C HIS A 131 -9.17 -9.40 2.26
N LYS A 132 -8.36 -8.72 3.09
CA LYS A 132 -8.61 -7.33 3.49
C LYS A 132 -8.65 -6.33 2.32
N ILE A 133 -7.88 -6.59 1.26
CA ILE A 133 -7.94 -5.75 0.04
C ILE A 133 -9.31 -5.88 -0.64
N THR A 134 -9.89 -7.09 -0.67
CA THR A 134 -11.24 -7.32 -1.19
C THR A 134 -12.25 -6.54 -0.36
N GLU A 135 -12.23 -6.67 0.97
CA GLU A 135 -13.12 -5.92 1.86
C GLU A 135 -13.02 -4.39 1.66
N THR A 136 -11.80 -3.87 1.49
CA THR A 136 -11.55 -2.45 1.21
C THR A 136 -12.16 -2.02 -0.12
N TYR A 137 -11.94 -2.83 -1.18
CA TYR A 137 -12.46 -2.53 -2.51
C TYR A 137 -13.99 -2.55 -2.55
N GLU A 138 -14.61 -3.58 -1.99
CA GLU A 138 -16.07 -3.70 -1.90
C GLU A 138 -16.70 -2.56 -1.08
N TYR A 139 -16.03 -2.14 -0.01
CA TYR A 139 -16.47 -0.97 0.76
C TYR A 139 -16.52 0.28 -0.10
N PHE A 140 -15.46 0.56 -0.88
CA PHE A 140 -15.45 1.71 -1.78
C PHE A 140 -16.48 1.59 -2.90
N GLN A 141 -16.62 0.42 -3.53
CA GLN A 141 -17.67 0.19 -4.53
C GLN A 141 -19.06 0.50 -3.96
N LYS A 142 -19.36 0.04 -2.74
CA LYS A 142 -20.62 0.31 -2.06
C LYS A 142 -20.83 1.80 -1.83
N GLU A 143 -19.82 2.52 -1.34
CA GLU A 143 -19.96 3.96 -1.09
C GLU A 143 -20.07 4.77 -2.39
N LEU A 144 -19.30 4.43 -3.42
CA LEU A 144 -19.33 5.05 -4.75
C LEU A 144 -20.63 4.77 -5.51
N SER A 145 -21.30 3.63 -5.26
CA SER A 145 -22.61 3.33 -5.86
C SER A 145 -23.71 4.34 -5.48
N LYS A 146 -23.48 5.12 -4.41
CA LYS A 146 -24.40 6.18 -3.97
C LYS A 146 -24.25 7.46 -4.80
N LEU A 147 -23.15 7.60 -5.55
CA LEU A 147 -22.92 8.69 -6.50
C LEU A 147 -23.42 8.26 -7.89
N ASN A 148 -24.26 9.07 -8.51
CA ASN A 148 -24.94 8.74 -9.78
C ASN A 148 -24.58 9.69 -10.92
N ASP A 149 -23.59 10.55 -10.71
CA ASP A 149 -23.14 11.57 -11.63
C ASP A 149 -21.61 11.59 -11.72
N LEU A 150 -21.11 11.92 -12.91
CA LEU A 150 -19.68 11.97 -13.17
C LEU A 150 -19.01 13.14 -12.46
N ASP A 151 -19.70 14.28 -12.34
CA ASP A 151 -19.17 15.48 -11.68
C ASP A 151 -18.79 15.19 -10.21
N GLY A 152 -19.63 14.45 -9.49
CA GLY A 152 -19.35 14.01 -8.12
C GLY A 152 -18.15 13.07 -8.02
N LEU A 153 -17.95 12.19 -8.99
CA LEU A 153 -16.79 11.29 -9.05
C LEU A 153 -15.50 12.05 -9.40
N ILE A 154 -15.58 13.00 -10.33
CA ILE A 154 -14.47 13.89 -10.69
C ILE A 154 -14.06 14.71 -9.46
N LEU A 155 -15.02 15.34 -8.79
CA LEU A 155 -14.77 16.13 -7.58
C LEU A 155 -14.14 15.28 -6.48
N LEU A 156 -14.60 14.03 -6.29
CA LEU A 156 -14.05 13.11 -5.31
C LEU A 156 -12.60 12.72 -5.66
N LYS A 157 -12.33 12.36 -6.92
CA LYS A 157 -10.98 12.06 -7.44
C LYS A 157 -10.05 13.25 -7.23
N ASP A 158 -10.48 14.44 -7.64
CA ASP A 158 -9.68 15.65 -7.56
C ASP A 158 -9.42 16.04 -6.10
N THR A 159 -10.40 15.90 -5.21
CA THR A 159 -10.21 16.09 -3.76
C THR A 159 -9.15 15.14 -3.21
N LEU A 160 -9.25 13.85 -3.54
CA LEU A 160 -8.28 12.83 -3.10
C LEU A 160 -6.86 13.13 -3.57
N LEU A 161 -6.70 13.66 -4.79
CA LEU A 161 -5.38 13.88 -5.39
C LEU A 161 -4.78 15.25 -5.11
N SER A 162 -5.60 16.27 -4.84
CA SER A 162 -5.16 17.67 -4.69
C SER A 162 -5.29 18.22 -3.28
N LYS A 163 -6.26 17.74 -2.49
CA LYS A 163 -6.52 18.25 -1.13
C LYS A 163 -5.96 17.35 -0.02
N PHE A 164 -5.47 16.15 -0.34
CA PHE A 164 -4.79 15.27 0.63
C PHE A 164 -3.28 15.57 0.64
N SER A 165 -2.86 16.35 1.63
CA SER A 165 -1.47 16.75 1.81
C SER A 165 -0.65 15.68 2.52
N VAL A 166 0.56 15.43 2.04
CA VAL A 166 1.48 14.45 2.60
C VAL A 166 2.85 15.08 2.85
N VAL A 167 3.57 14.56 3.82
CA VAL A 167 5.00 14.84 4.00
C VAL A 167 5.78 13.73 3.31
N ASP A 168 6.62 14.07 2.34
CA ASP A 168 7.54 13.11 1.72
C ASP A 168 8.92 13.23 2.36
N ILE A 169 9.46 12.09 2.79
CA ILE A 169 10.81 11.94 3.33
C ILE A 169 11.55 11.00 2.37
N THR A 170 12.41 11.56 1.54
CA THR A 170 13.26 10.77 0.64
C THR A 170 14.59 10.46 1.34
N LEU A 171 14.91 9.18 1.47
CA LEU A 171 16.17 8.68 2.02
C LEU A 171 17.30 8.75 0.99
N GLU A 172 18.51 9.00 1.47
CA GLU A 172 19.74 8.90 0.71
C GLU A 172 20.29 7.47 0.69
N ASN A 173 21.16 7.14 -0.26
CA ASN A 173 21.70 5.77 -0.41
C ASN A 173 22.53 5.26 0.78
N ASN A 174 22.96 6.16 1.67
CA ASN A 174 23.72 5.87 2.89
C ASN A 174 22.85 5.85 4.15
N ASP A 175 21.56 6.18 4.05
CA ASP A 175 20.62 6.03 5.16
C ASP A 175 20.34 4.54 5.37
N ASP A 176 20.11 4.13 6.63
CA ASP A 176 19.60 2.81 6.95
C ASP A 176 18.07 2.87 7.04
N PRO A 177 17.34 2.32 6.04
CA PRO A 177 15.88 2.39 6.05
C PRO A 177 15.27 1.66 7.25
N TYR A 178 16.00 0.72 7.87
CA TYR A 178 15.55 -0.02 9.05
C TYR A 178 15.44 0.92 10.24
N LEU A 179 16.53 1.64 10.53
CA LEU A 179 16.61 2.52 11.69
C LEU A 179 15.61 3.67 11.58
N ILE A 180 15.41 4.19 10.36
CA ILE A 180 14.40 5.21 10.10
C ILE A 180 12.99 4.63 10.28
N PHE A 181 12.72 3.44 9.74
CA PHE A 181 11.44 2.77 9.89
C PHE A 181 11.10 2.44 11.35
N GLU A 182 12.05 1.91 12.12
CA GLU A 182 11.87 1.65 13.55
C GLU A 182 11.61 2.92 14.33
N SER A 183 12.41 3.98 14.08
CA SER A 183 12.26 5.27 14.75
C SER A 183 10.88 5.89 14.50
N LEU A 184 10.36 5.80 13.27
CA LEU A 184 9.05 6.33 12.93
C LEU A 184 7.90 5.48 13.50
N ASN A 185 8.01 4.15 13.43
CA ASN A 185 6.97 3.25 13.96
C ASN A 185 6.94 3.17 15.49
N ALA A 186 8.02 3.57 16.19
CA ALA A 186 8.05 3.67 17.64
C ALA A 186 6.97 4.61 18.22
N THR A 187 6.36 5.46 17.39
CA THR A 187 5.27 6.37 17.79
C THR A 187 3.88 5.99 17.22
N GLY A 188 3.81 4.99 16.33
CA GLY A 188 2.62 4.62 15.56
C GLY A 188 1.92 3.33 16.01
N THR A 189 1.22 2.65 15.09
CA THR A 189 0.72 1.29 15.36
C THR A 189 1.92 0.35 15.48
N PRO A 190 2.14 -0.27 16.65
CA PRO A 190 3.37 -1.03 16.88
C PRO A 190 3.45 -2.20 15.89
N LEU A 191 4.64 -2.38 15.33
CA LEU A 191 4.98 -3.58 14.59
C LEU A 191 4.91 -4.78 15.53
N THR A 192 4.46 -5.90 15.00
CA THR A 192 4.51 -7.16 15.75
C THR A 192 5.97 -7.61 15.89
N GLN A 193 6.30 -8.44 16.88
CA GLN A 193 7.67 -8.96 17.02
C GLN A 193 8.07 -9.77 15.78
N ALA A 194 7.11 -10.51 15.20
CA ALA A 194 7.29 -11.21 13.94
C ALA A 194 7.64 -10.26 12.79
N ASP A 195 6.99 -9.09 12.71
CA ASP A 195 7.31 -8.08 11.70
C ASP A 195 8.71 -7.52 11.90
N LEU A 196 9.12 -7.19 13.13
CA LEU A 196 10.48 -6.68 13.42
C LEU A 196 11.56 -7.68 13.00
N ILE A 197 11.39 -8.96 13.36
CA ILE A 197 12.33 -10.03 13.00
C ILE A 197 12.38 -10.23 11.49
N ARG A 198 11.22 -10.25 10.81
CA ARG A 198 11.17 -10.33 9.35
C ARG A 198 11.98 -9.20 8.74
N ASN A 199 11.75 -7.98 9.23
CA ASN A 199 12.34 -6.79 8.66
C ASN A 199 13.85 -6.80 8.83
N TYR A 200 14.32 -7.08 10.05
CA TYR A 200 15.73 -7.21 10.37
C TYR A 200 16.44 -8.27 9.49
N LEU A 201 15.81 -9.42 9.28
CA LEU A 201 16.38 -10.49 8.44
C LEU A 201 16.46 -10.08 6.97
N PHE A 202 15.36 -9.62 6.38
CA PHE A 202 15.33 -9.30 4.94
C PHE A 202 16.17 -8.09 4.58
N MET A 203 16.38 -7.16 5.50
CA MET A 203 17.28 -6.03 5.26
C MET A 203 18.77 -6.39 5.28
N ARG A 204 19.15 -7.54 5.87
CA ARG A 204 20.54 -8.05 5.86
C ARG A 204 20.83 -9.04 4.74
N ILE A 205 19.79 -9.49 4.04
CA ILE A 205 19.91 -10.35 2.87
C ILE A 205 20.06 -9.44 1.64
N SER A 206 21.06 -9.73 0.80
CA SER A 206 21.26 -9.03 -0.47
C SER A 206 20.01 -9.11 -1.34
N GLU A 207 19.64 -8.01 -2.01
CA GLU A 207 18.38 -7.91 -2.78
C GLU A 207 18.17 -9.10 -3.74
N ASP A 208 19.23 -9.55 -4.43
CA ASP A 208 19.22 -10.69 -5.35
C ASP A 208 18.74 -12.01 -4.70
N ASN A 209 18.99 -12.18 -3.40
CA ASN A 209 18.69 -13.41 -2.66
C ASN A 209 17.41 -13.29 -1.83
N GLN A 210 16.87 -12.09 -1.62
CA GLN A 210 15.71 -11.91 -0.73
C GLN A 210 14.52 -12.73 -1.22
N GLN A 211 14.26 -12.77 -2.53
CA GLN A 211 13.12 -13.51 -3.08
C GLN A 211 13.25 -15.03 -2.90
N GLU A 212 14.45 -15.58 -3.07
CA GLU A 212 14.72 -17.00 -2.86
C GLU A 212 14.53 -17.37 -1.39
N VAL A 213 15.11 -16.58 -0.47
CA VAL A 213 14.97 -16.80 0.97
C VAL A 213 13.53 -16.67 1.43
N TYR A 214 12.79 -15.70 0.86
CA TYR A 214 11.36 -15.56 1.14
C TYR A 214 10.58 -16.81 0.74
N ASN A 215 10.77 -17.29 -0.49
CA ASN A 215 9.99 -18.41 -1.00
C ASN A 215 10.37 -19.76 -0.37
N SER A 216 11.66 -19.97 -0.06
CA SER A 216 12.18 -21.25 0.42
C SER A 216 12.15 -21.40 1.94
N ILE A 217 12.22 -20.30 2.69
CA ILE A 217 12.35 -20.32 4.15
C ILE A 217 11.19 -19.57 4.81
N TRP A 218 11.05 -18.27 4.53
CA TRP A 218 10.14 -17.41 5.30
C TRP A 218 8.67 -17.75 5.08
N PHE A 219 8.23 -17.82 3.81
CA PHE A 219 6.84 -18.03 3.45
C PHE A 219 6.32 -19.42 3.90
N PRO A 220 7.05 -20.53 3.70
CA PRO A 220 6.65 -21.84 4.24
C PRO A 220 6.50 -21.84 5.75
N MET A 221 7.44 -21.22 6.48
CA MET A 221 7.38 -21.09 7.94
C MET A 221 6.16 -20.25 8.37
N GLN A 222 5.93 -19.10 7.73
CA GLN A 222 4.79 -18.23 8.01
C GLN A 222 3.46 -18.98 7.77
N GLN A 223 3.35 -19.77 6.71
CA GLN A 223 2.16 -20.55 6.41
C GLN A 223 1.92 -21.68 7.42
N GLN A 224 2.98 -22.34 7.89
CA GLN A 224 2.85 -23.40 8.90
C GLN A 224 2.46 -22.86 10.28
N LEU A 225 2.97 -21.68 10.64
CA LEU A 225 2.71 -21.07 11.95
C LEU A 225 1.40 -20.29 11.98
N GLY A 226 0.97 -19.70 10.85
CA GLY A 226 -0.27 -18.93 10.78
C GLY A 226 -0.38 -17.88 11.90
N ASP A 227 -1.49 -17.90 12.63
CA ASP A 227 -1.75 -16.98 13.75
C ASP A 227 -0.80 -17.17 14.95
N TYR A 228 -0.13 -18.32 15.03
CA TYR A 228 0.85 -18.61 16.09
C TYR A 228 2.22 -18.01 15.82
N LEU A 229 2.48 -17.44 14.63
CA LEU A 229 3.77 -16.86 14.27
C LEU A 229 4.24 -15.83 15.31
N GLU A 230 3.33 -14.97 15.75
CA GLU A 230 3.64 -13.94 16.74
C GLU A 230 3.97 -14.54 18.10
N ASN A 231 3.14 -15.48 18.59
CA ASN A 231 3.38 -16.15 19.87
C ASN A 231 4.65 -17.01 19.86
N PHE A 232 4.97 -17.64 18.72
CA PHE A 232 6.18 -18.41 18.54
C PHE A 232 7.41 -17.51 18.72
N TYR A 233 7.45 -16.36 18.04
CA TYR A 233 8.57 -15.44 18.18
C TYR A 233 8.64 -14.78 19.55
N GLN A 234 7.51 -14.37 20.11
CA GLN A 234 7.47 -13.88 21.48
C GLN A 234 8.09 -14.93 22.41
N THR A 235 7.66 -16.19 22.36
CA THR A 235 8.19 -17.25 23.22
C THR A 235 9.67 -17.57 22.97
N LEU A 236 10.10 -17.58 21.71
CA LEU A 236 11.48 -17.89 21.32
C LEU A 236 12.45 -16.80 21.83
N PHE A 237 12.03 -15.54 21.79
CA PHE A 237 12.87 -14.40 22.11
C PHE A 237 12.64 -13.81 23.51
N SER A 238 11.51 -14.11 24.17
CA SER A 238 11.24 -13.69 25.55
C SER A 238 11.89 -14.58 26.60
N ASN A 239 12.40 -15.76 26.22
CA ASN A 239 13.03 -16.72 27.15
C ASN A 239 14.57 -16.82 27.04
N GLY A 240 15.27 -15.91 26.35
CA GLY A 240 16.73 -16.11 26.23
C GLY A 240 17.60 -15.11 25.50
N TRP A 241 17.31 -13.80 25.56
CA TRP A 241 18.27 -12.79 25.09
C TRP A 241 18.41 -11.69 26.14
N GLU A 242 19.27 -11.92 27.14
CA GLU A 242 19.82 -10.81 27.92
C GLU A 242 20.62 -9.91 26.95
N TYR A 243 20.27 -8.62 26.90
CA TYR A 243 21.08 -7.59 26.28
C TYR A 243 22.43 -7.50 27.01
N SER A 244 23.38 -8.35 26.63
CA SER A 244 24.78 -8.15 26.95
C SER A 244 25.62 -8.39 25.70
N GLN A 245 26.04 -7.26 25.13
CA GLN A 245 27.08 -7.10 24.10
C GLN A 245 26.71 -7.56 22.70
N PHE A 246 26.33 -6.61 21.84
CA PHE A 246 26.98 -6.33 20.54
C PHE A 246 26.62 -4.91 20.10
#